data_AF-A0A352WUV0-F1
#
_entry.id   AF-A0A352WUV0-F1
#
_cell.length_a   1.000
_cell.length_b   1.000
_cell.length_c   1.000
_cell.angle_alpha   90.00
_cell.angle_beta   90.00
_cell.angle_gamma   90.00
#
_symmetry.space_group_name_H-M   'P 1'
#
loop_
_entity.id
_entity.type
_entity.pdbx_description
1 polymer ?
#
loop_
_entity_poly.entity_id
_entity_poly.type
_entity_poly.pdbx_seq_one_letter_code
_entity_poly.pdbx_strand_id
1 'polypeptide(L)' 'MHKVILSIDSFKGTMTSKQACCAGRDAVLSVFPHCTCICVPI' A
#
# COMPACT_ATOMS: atom_id res chain seq x y z
N MET A 1 8.28 -4.22 -16.26
CA MET A 1 8.05 -4.20 -14.80
C MET A 1 7.03 -3.13 -14.49
N HIS A 2 5.87 -3.51 -13.92
CA HIS A 2 4.83 -2.57 -13.52
C HIS A 2 5.19 -1.93 -12.18
N LYS A 3 4.95 -0.62 -12.05
CA LYS A 3 5.11 0.13 -10.80
C LYS A 3 3.73 0.52 -10.28
N VAL A 4 3.50 0.32 -8.99
CA VAL A 4 2.26 0.69 -8.29
C VAL A 4 2.62 1.63 -7.15
N ILE A 5 1.98 2.80 -7.12
CA ILE A 5 2.15 3.79 -6.06
C ILE A 5 0.92 3.74 -5.17
N LEU A 6 1.12 3.48 -3.88
CA LEU A 6 0.08 3.47 -2.88
C LEU A 6 0.23 4.72 -2.02
N SER A 7 -0.73 5.64 -2.17
CA SER A 7 -0.81 6.85 -1.35
C SER A 7 -2.14 6.85 -0.62
N ILE A 8 -2.12 6.35 0.61
CA ILE A 8 -3.32 6.07 1.41
C ILE A 8 -3.21 6.87 2.72
N ASP A 9 -4.23 7.65 3.03
CA ASP A 9 -4.39 8.36 4.31
C ASP A 9 -4.77 7.37 5.43
N SER A 10 -4.73 7.84 6.66
CA SER A 10 -5.24 7.13 7.82
C SER A 10 -6.74 6.82 7.71
N PHE A 11 -7.11 5.67 8.27
CA PHE A 11 -8.48 5.36 8.60
C PHE A 11 -8.72 5.79 10.05
N LYS A 12 -9.39 6.93 10.25
CA LYS A 12 -9.59 7.55 11.57
C LYS A 12 -10.17 6.56 12.59
N GLY A 13 -9.44 6.35 13.68
CA GLY A 13 -9.85 5.44 14.77
C GLY A 13 -9.54 3.96 14.53
N THR A 14 -8.98 3.60 13.36
CA THR A 14 -8.75 2.20 12.98
C THR A 14 -7.30 1.94 12.60
N MET A 15 -6.74 2.69 11.64
CA MET A 15 -5.42 2.45 11.07
C MET A 15 -4.71 3.76 10.74
N THR A 16 -3.42 3.80 11.03
CA THR A 16 -2.53 4.84 10.50
C THR A 16 -2.35 4.69 8.98
N SER A 17 -2.01 5.78 8.28
CA SER A 17 -1.71 5.75 6.84
C SER A 17 -0.60 4.75 6.48
N LYS A 18 0.38 4.59 7.38
CA LYS A 18 1.43 3.57 7.25
C LYS A 18 0.86 2.14 7.26
N GLN A 19 -0.03 1.83 8.20
CA GLN A 19 -0.66 0.50 8.27
C GLN A 19 -1.54 0.24 7.05
N ALA A 20 -2.25 1.26 6.58
CA ALA A 20 -3.06 1.17 5.36
C ALA A 20 -2.20 0.88 4.13
N CYS A 21 -1.07 1.57 3.98
CA CYS A 21 -0.11 1.31 2.91
C CYS A 21 0.49 -0.10 2.98
N CYS A 22 0.85 -0.59 4.16
CA CYS A 22 1.33 -1.97 4.32
C CYS A 22 0.28 -2.99 3.86
N ALA A 23 -0.96 -2.85 4.33
CA ALA A 23 -2.05 -3.75 3.94
C ALA A 23 -2.31 -3.71 2.42
N GLY A 24 -2.33 -2.51 1.82
CA GLY A 24 -2.47 -2.34 0.38
C GLY A 24 -1.32 -2.98 -0.40
N ARG A 25 -0.08 -2.82 0.07
CA ARG A 25 1.09 -3.43 -0.57
C ARG A 25 1.01 -4.95 -0.57
N ASP A 26 0.68 -5.53 0.58
CA ASP A 26 0.62 -6.99 0.72
C ASP A 26 -0.50 -7.58 -0.17
N ALA A 27 -1.64 -6.88 -0.27
CA ALA A 27 -2.70 -7.22 -1.22
C ALA A 27 -2.23 -7.14 -2.68
N VAL A 28 -1.58 -6.05 -3.09
CA VAL A 28 -1.07 -5.90 -4.46
C VAL A 28 -0.05 -6.99 -4.81
N LEU A 29 0.90 -7.27 -3.91
CA LEU A 29 1.93 -8.28 -4.13
C LEU A 29 1.37 -9.71 -4.16
N SER A 30 0.23 -9.97 -3.49
CA SER A 30 -0.45 -11.27 -3.58
C SER A 30 -1.00 -11.58 -4.98
N VAL A 31 -1.31 -10.55 -5.78
CA VAL A 31 -1.83 -10.68 -7.15
C VAL A 31 -0.73 -10.47 -8.18
N PHE A 32 0.17 -9.52 -7.94
CA PHE A 32 1.27 -9.14 -8.83
C PHE A 32 2.62 -9.24 -8.10
N PRO A 33 3.15 -10.44 -7.87
CA PRO A 33 4.34 -10.65 -7.04
C PRO A 33 5.61 -10.01 -7.58
N HIS A 34 5.66 -9.72 -8.89
CA HIS A 34 6.81 -9.12 -9.56
C HIS A 34 6.67 -7.61 -9.81
N CYS A 35 5.62 -6.97 -9.28
CA CYS A 35 5.49 -5.51 -9.41
C CYS A 35 6.33 -4.78 -8.35
N THR A 36 6.75 -3.55 -8.68
CA THR A 36 7.39 -2.67 -7.70
C THR A 36 6.32 -1.83 -7.03
N CYS A 37 6.08 -2.07 -5.75
CA CYS A 37 5.13 -1.30 -4.94
C CYS A 37 5.86 -0.22 -4.14
N ILE A 38 5.46 1.04 -4.29
CA ILE A 38 6.00 2.19 -3.55
C ILE A 38 4.89 2.71 -2.63
N CYS A 39 5.14 2.72 -1.32
CA CYS A 39 4.21 3.22 -0.31
C CYS A 39 4.56 4.65 0.07
N VAL A 40 3.61 5.57 -0.11
CA VAL A 40 3.70 7.00 0.23
C VAL A 40 2.52 7.34 1.15
N PRO A 41 2.61 6.96 2.45
CA PRO A 41 1.54 7.29 3.40
C PRO A 41 1.35 8.80 3.47
N ILE A 42 0.10 9.25 3.37
CA ILE A 42 -0.29 10.66 3.49
C ILE A 42 -0.89 10.90 4.88
#